data_AF-M7T8X2-F1
#
_entry.id   AF-M7T8X2-F1
#
_cell.length_a   1.000
_cell.length_b   1.000
_cell.length_c   1.000
_cell.angle_alpha   90.00
_cell.angle_beta   90.00
_cell.angle_gamma   90.00
#
_symmetry.space_group_name_H-M   'P 1'
#
loop_
_entity.id
_entity.type
_entity.pdbx_description
1 polymer ?
#
loop_
_entity_poly.entity_id
_entity_poly.type
_entity_poly.pdbx_seq_one_letter_code
_entity_poly.pdbx_strand_id
1 'polypeptide(L)'
;MSRFVSDLNLSTKSGNSSDVNLSVRYGQMLCMLIQTAAEGGRQGHHRVHLAAYKDLIASSPPSDTAFLIFITEFFQYRVFADELIRYPSPQSRRLASEDWIPWVEIKPPRLIGIADGLFHYLSQITTIRNFIRDNMTAGNDPVVDYSALYNAANIDDAIRAWEPHWPPGDSRDRVADLYRAMMLVYLYRTIYPPSMSSPAPPPILDLSNSIESLVSTSSLSRSSIPSLITQEQQQPSMIQTPPMERPPSNHHRYSDDEGDVKVDVNGDDDDDDIDGDGGITPPPPRADSPPPIRYPPHHDHRITLLVDESIAIMDSFKPGDPVQALLLVPCLIIGCASFAPAQRERVGAAVRAVRGYTGLRNCELVIELLEEVWRLMERGEWTRVWDWQGVARSLRLDFSCA
;
A
#
# COMPACT_ATOMS: atom_id res chain seq x y z
N MET A 1 8.43 -1.10 -38.89
CA MET A 1 7.60 0.11 -38.72
C MET A 1 6.80 0.49 -39.96
N SER A 2 7.38 0.71 -41.15
CA SER A 2 6.62 1.23 -42.30
C SER A 2 5.35 0.43 -42.64
N ARG A 3 5.43 -0.91 -42.78
CA ARG A 3 4.26 -1.78 -42.99
C ARG A 3 3.14 -1.56 -41.97
N PHE A 4 3.46 -1.45 -40.68
CA PHE A 4 2.48 -1.20 -39.61
C PHE A 4 1.66 0.07 -39.87
N VAL A 5 2.28 1.14 -40.38
CA VAL A 5 1.58 2.39 -40.77
C VAL A 5 0.79 2.21 -42.08
N SER A 6 1.31 1.44 -43.04
CA SER A 6 0.59 1.12 -44.29
C SER A 6 -0.69 0.31 -44.04
N ASP A 7 -0.60 -0.74 -43.22
CA ASP A 7 -1.70 -1.66 -42.92
C ASP A 7 -2.80 -0.96 -42.10
N LEU A 8 -2.41 -0.04 -41.20
CA LEU A 8 -3.31 0.82 -40.42
C LEU A 8 -4.27 1.63 -41.31
N ASN A 9 -3.75 2.15 -42.43
CA ASN A 9 -4.48 3.01 -43.37
C ASN A 9 -5.34 2.23 -44.39
N LEU A 10 -5.00 0.97 -44.69
CA LEU A 10 -5.63 0.21 -45.76
C LEU A 10 -7.06 -0.25 -45.44
N SER A 11 -7.40 -0.41 -44.16
CA SER A 11 -8.64 -1.08 -43.71
C SER A 11 -9.90 -0.18 -43.65
N THR A 12 -9.82 1.08 -44.08
CA THR A 12 -10.87 2.11 -43.92
C THR A 12 -12.07 1.99 -44.87
N LYS A 13 -12.26 0.83 -45.54
CA LYS A 13 -13.16 0.67 -46.71
C LYS A 13 -14.21 -0.45 -46.67
N SER A 14 -14.55 -1.03 -45.51
CA SER A 14 -15.67 -1.97 -45.41
C SER A 14 -16.38 -1.92 -44.05
N GLY A 15 -17.69 -1.62 -44.06
CA GLY A 15 -18.48 -1.23 -42.89
C GLY A 15 -18.76 -2.34 -41.86
N ASN A 16 -18.66 -3.61 -42.23
CA ASN A 16 -18.70 -4.74 -41.28
C ASN A 16 -17.29 -5.30 -40.99
N SER A 17 -16.27 -4.88 -41.74
CA SER A 17 -14.87 -5.27 -41.51
C SER A 17 -14.21 -4.41 -40.44
N SER A 18 -14.67 -3.16 -40.27
CA SER A 18 -14.15 -2.17 -39.32
C SER A 18 -14.11 -2.68 -37.87
N ASP A 19 -15.23 -3.18 -37.33
CA ASP A 19 -15.32 -3.59 -35.92
C ASP A 19 -14.56 -4.90 -35.64
N VAL A 20 -14.50 -5.80 -36.63
CA VAL A 20 -13.63 -6.99 -36.60
C VAL A 20 -12.15 -6.58 -36.62
N ASN A 21 -11.76 -5.63 -37.49
CA ASN A 21 -10.40 -5.10 -37.53
C ASN A 21 -10.03 -4.37 -36.23
N LEU A 22 -10.97 -3.65 -35.63
CA LEU A 22 -10.82 -2.96 -34.35
C LEU A 22 -10.60 -3.94 -33.20
N SER A 23 -11.43 -4.98 -33.12
CA SER A 23 -11.30 -6.06 -32.14
C SER A 23 -9.95 -6.79 -32.25
N VAL A 24 -9.47 -7.03 -33.48
CA VAL A 24 -8.14 -7.59 -33.75
C VAL A 24 -7.01 -6.66 -33.30
N ARG A 25 -7.12 -5.34 -33.48
CA ARG A 25 -6.12 -4.36 -32.97
C ARG A 25 -6.00 -4.40 -31.45
N TYR A 26 -7.13 -4.38 -30.74
CA TYR A 26 -7.12 -4.52 -29.28
C TYR A 26 -6.56 -5.88 -28.84
N GLY A 27 -6.99 -6.99 -29.46
CA GLY A 27 -6.44 -8.32 -29.22
C GLY A 27 -4.93 -8.40 -29.42
N GLN A 28 -4.39 -7.80 -30.48
CA GLN A 28 -2.95 -7.74 -30.71
C GLN A 28 -2.23 -6.95 -29.62
N MET A 29 -2.75 -5.79 -29.19
CA MET A 29 -2.14 -5.00 -28.11
C MET A 29 -2.17 -5.74 -26.76
N LEU A 30 -3.25 -6.47 -26.46
CA LEU A 30 -3.34 -7.34 -25.29
C LEU A 30 -2.24 -8.42 -25.32
N CYS A 31 -2.12 -9.15 -26.44
CA CYS A 31 -1.10 -10.19 -26.61
C CYS A 31 0.33 -9.65 -26.48
N MET A 32 0.64 -8.50 -27.08
CA MET A 32 1.98 -7.89 -26.98
C MET A 32 2.33 -7.44 -25.55
N LEU A 33 1.36 -6.94 -24.78
CA LEU A 33 1.56 -6.61 -23.36
C LEU A 33 1.83 -7.87 -22.52
N ILE A 34 1.01 -8.91 -22.68
CA ILE A 34 1.15 -10.18 -21.97
C ILE A 34 2.48 -10.85 -22.33
N GLN A 35 2.87 -10.84 -23.61
CA GLN A 35 4.17 -11.31 -24.08
C GLN A 35 5.32 -10.54 -23.41
N THR A 36 5.23 -9.19 -23.34
CA THR A 36 6.27 -8.37 -22.69
C THR A 36 6.44 -8.71 -21.21
N ALA A 37 5.33 -8.98 -20.49
CA ALA A 37 5.36 -9.40 -19.08
C ALA A 37 5.86 -10.85 -18.91
N ALA A 38 5.48 -11.76 -19.80
CA ALA A 38 5.88 -13.17 -19.80
C ALA A 38 7.36 -13.38 -20.17
N GLU A 39 7.89 -12.59 -21.10
CA GLU A 39 9.30 -12.63 -21.50
C GLU A 39 10.23 -11.93 -20.51
N GLY A 40 9.71 -10.97 -19.73
CA GLY A 40 10.51 -10.12 -18.85
C GLY A 40 11.16 -8.96 -19.61
N GLY A 41 10.39 -8.21 -20.40
CA GLY A 41 10.88 -7.08 -21.18
C GLY A 41 11.35 -5.91 -20.30
N ARG A 42 12.60 -5.46 -20.50
CA ARG A 42 13.31 -4.47 -19.66
C ARG A 42 13.44 -3.05 -20.27
N GLN A 43 12.82 -2.81 -21.42
CA GLN A 43 13.10 -1.65 -22.29
C GLN A 43 11.89 -0.71 -22.50
N GLY A 44 10.88 -0.76 -21.62
CA GLY A 44 9.71 0.11 -21.70
C GLY A 44 8.75 -0.17 -22.87
N HIS A 45 8.98 -1.24 -23.64
CA HIS A 45 8.24 -1.56 -24.87
C HIS A 45 6.74 -1.75 -24.64
N HIS A 46 6.29 -2.13 -23.44
CA HIS A 46 4.86 -2.18 -23.11
C HIS A 46 4.17 -0.82 -23.34
N ARG A 47 4.87 0.30 -23.14
CA ARG A 47 4.28 1.65 -23.27
C ARG A 47 3.84 2.02 -24.68
N VAL A 48 4.44 1.50 -25.75
CA VAL A 48 3.93 1.79 -27.10
C VAL A 48 2.56 1.14 -27.33
N HIS A 49 2.29 0.01 -26.68
CA HIS A 49 0.97 -0.64 -26.70
C HIS A 49 -0.04 0.06 -25.78
N LEU A 50 0.39 0.58 -24.62
CA LEU A 50 -0.47 1.40 -23.74
C LEU A 50 -0.83 2.74 -24.38
N ALA A 51 0.11 3.40 -25.08
CA ALA A 51 -0.13 4.62 -25.83
C ALA A 51 -1.07 4.38 -27.03
N ALA A 52 -0.80 3.35 -27.83
CA ALA A 52 -1.67 2.96 -28.94
C ALA A 52 -3.09 2.59 -28.48
N TYR A 53 -3.26 1.99 -27.28
CA TYR A 53 -4.57 1.82 -26.66
C TYR A 53 -5.25 3.16 -26.34
N LYS A 54 -4.53 4.11 -25.71
CA LYS A 54 -5.08 5.44 -25.37
C LYS A 54 -5.55 6.20 -26.62
N ASP A 55 -4.77 6.16 -27.70
CA ASP A 55 -5.13 6.79 -28.98
C ASP A 55 -6.30 6.08 -29.67
N LEU A 56 -6.33 4.73 -29.65
CA LEU A 56 -7.38 3.95 -30.30
C LEU A 56 -8.71 4.01 -29.54
N ILE A 57 -8.71 3.95 -28.20
CA ILE A 57 -9.95 4.06 -27.41
C ILE A 57 -10.58 5.45 -27.55
N ALA A 58 -9.75 6.51 -27.61
CA ALA A 58 -10.19 7.88 -27.81
C ALA A 58 -10.84 8.13 -29.19
N SER A 59 -10.47 7.37 -30.22
CA SER A 59 -10.89 7.59 -31.61
C SER A 59 -11.80 6.49 -32.19
N SER A 60 -11.84 5.31 -31.58
CA SER A 60 -12.60 4.14 -32.00
C SER A 60 -12.80 3.17 -30.82
N PRO A 61 -13.72 3.46 -29.89
CA PRO A 61 -14.13 2.49 -28.88
C PRO A 61 -14.89 1.30 -29.53
N PRO A 62 -14.80 0.09 -28.98
CA PRO A 62 -15.62 -1.04 -29.44
C PRO A 62 -17.12 -0.80 -29.26
N SER A 63 -17.92 -1.36 -30.19
CA SER A 63 -19.39 -1.32 -30.10
C SER A 63 -19.96 -2.22 -28.99
N ASP A 64 -19.26 -3.31 -28.64
CA ASP A 64 -19.68 -4.19 -27.55
C ASP A 64 -19.27 -3.62 -26.19
N THR A 65 -20.27 -3.32 -25.36
CA THR A 65 -20.11 -2.84 -23.99
C THR A 65 -19.33 -3.82 -23.10
N ALA A 66 -19.49 -5.14 -23.27
CA ALA A 66 -18.81 -6.12 -22.42
C ALA A 66 -17.29 -6.14 -22.68
N PHE A 67 -16.90 -6.14 -23.96
CA PHE A 67 -15.51 -6.00 -24.40
C PHE A 67 -14.93 -4.62 -24.07
N LEU A 68 -15.67 -3.53 -24.28
CA LEU A 68 -15.28 -2.16 -23.90
C LEU A 68 -14.94 -2.06 -22.41
N ILE A 69 -15.79 -2.60 -21.53
CA ILE A 69 -15.56 -2.64 -20.07
C ILE A 69 -14.30 -3.47 -19.76
N PHE A 70 -14.13 -4.64 -20.38
CA PHE A 70 -12.96 -5.49 -20.18
C PHE A 70 -11.64 -4.83 -20.60
N ILE A 71 -11.56 -4.26 -21.81
CA ILE A 71 -10.32 -3.62 -22.28
C ILE A 71 -10.02 -2.36 -21.47
N THR A 72 -11.04 -1.58 -21.09
CA THR A 72 -10.83 -0.37 -20.29
C THR A 72 -10.23 -0.72 -18.94
N GLU A 73 -10.75 -1.73 -18.26
CA GLU A 73 -10.17 -2.19 -17.00
C GLU A 73 -8.75 -2.75 -17.17
N PHE A 74 -8.53 -3.67 -18.13
CA PHE A 74 -7.24 -4.33 -18.35
C PHE A 74 -6.10 -3.35 -18.69
N PHE A 75 -6.36 -2.40 -19.59
CA PHE A 75 -5.35 -1.45 -20.04
C PHE A 75 -5.14 -0.31 -19.03
N GLN A 76 -6.19 0.22 -18.40
CA GLN A 76 -6.02 1.32 -17.44
C GLN A 76 -5.29 0.85 -16.17
N TYR A 77 -5.55 -0.38 -15.70
CA TYR A 77 -4.77 -0.98 -14.60
C TYR A 77 -3.26 -0.94 -14.87
N ARG A 78 -2.84 -1.28 -16.10
CA ARG A 78 -1.42 -1.23 -16.51
C ARG A 78 -0.91 0.18 -16.74
N VAL A 79 -1.76 1.11 -17.19
CA VAL A 79 -1.41 2.53 -17.31
C VAL A 79 -1.10 3.17 -15.96
N PHE A 80 -1.87 2.87 -14.91
CA PHE A 80 -1.58 3.36 -13.56
C PHE A 80 -0.42 2.60 -12.91
N ALA A 81 -0.35 1.27 -13.03
CA ALA A 81 0.76 0.49 -12.45
C ALA A 81 2.13 0.85 -13.06
N ASP A 82 2.20 1.18 -14.35
CA ASP A 82 3.43 1.60 -15.03
C ASP A 82 4.15 2.77 -14.34
N GLU A 83 3.40 3.70 -13.74
CA GLU A 83 3.93 4.85 -13.02
C GLU A 83 4.82 4.47 -11.83
N LEU A 84 4.67 3.27 -11.25
CA LEU A 84 5.47 2.79 -10.11
C LEU A 84 6.91 2.40 -10.49
N ILE A 85 7.16 2.08 -11.76
CA ILE A 85 8.48 1.73 -12.31
C ILE A 85 9.02 2.85 -13.21
N ARG A 86 8.14 3.53 -13.95
CA ARG A 86 8.47 4.62 -14.86
C ARG A 86 9.18 5.77 -14.15
N TYR A 87 10.43 6.03 -14.53
CA TYR A 87 11.15 7.23 -14.08
C TYR A 87 10.67 8.48 -14.85
N PRO A 88 10.39 9.62 -14.20
CA PRO A 88 9.94 10.84 -14.88
C PRO A 88 11.03 11.42 -15.79
N SER A 89 10.68 11.78 -17.03
CA SER A 89 11.62 12.31 -18.01
C SER A 89 10.96 13.40 -18.86
N PRO A 90 11.58 14.59 -19.06
CA PRO A 90 10.96 15.71 -19.79
C PRO A 90 10.50 15.37 -21.21
N GLN A 91 11.14 14.39 -21.86
CA GLN A 91 10.83 13.95 -23.22
C GLN A 91 9.71 12.90 -23.29
N SER A 92 9.12 12.50 -22.15
CA SER A 92 8.10 11.44 -22.08
C SER A 92 6.89 11.88 -21.25
N ARG A 93 5.71 11.91 -21.87
CA ARG A 93 4.44 12.19 -21.18
C ARG A 93 4.01 10.99 -20.33
N ARG A 94 3.40 11.25 -19.17
CA ARG A 94 2.67 10.24 -18.37
C ARG A 94 1.48 9.69 -19.18
N LEU A 95 1.18 8.41 -19.04
CA LEU A 95 0.00 7.78 -19.66
C LEU A 95 -1.21 7.73 -18.71
N ALA A 96 -0.94 7.70 -17.40
CA ALA A 96 -1.92 7.99 -16.36
C ALA A 96 -2.24 9.48 -16.36
N SER A 97 -3.49 9.81 -16.04
CA SER A 97 -3.92 11.16 -15.72
C SER A 97 -4.90 11.10 -14.56
N GLU A 98 -4.93 12.14 -13.74
CA GLU A 98 -5.75 12.19 -12.53
C GLU A 98 -7.22 12.43 -12.88
N ASP A 99 -7.47 13.25 -13.89
CA ASP A 99 -8.79 13.51 -14.48
C ASP A 99 -9.39 12.33 -15.26
N TRP A 100 -8.77 11.14 -15.23
CA TRP A 100 -9.33 9.97 -15.90
C TRP A 100 -10.56 9.43 -15.18
N ILE A 101 -11.67 9.34 -15.93
CA ILE A 101 -12.95 8.78 -15.50
C ILE A 101 -13.37 7.71 -16.54
N PRO A 102 -13.86 6.53 -16.12
CA PRO A 102 -14.37 5.53 -17.06
C PRO A 102 -15.64 6.01 -17.76
N TRP A 103 -15.72 5.80 -19.09
CA TRP A 103 -16.85 6.24 -19.91
C TRP A 103 -18.14 5.44 -19.70
N VAL A 104 -18.00 4.22 -19.16
CA VAL A 104 -19.08 3.27 -18.85
C VAL A 104 -18.75 2.67 -17.50
N GLU A 105 -19.76 2.43 -16.67
CA GLU A 105 -19.59 1.83 -15.34
C GLU A 105 -18.99 0.42 -15.45
N ILE A 106 -17.86 0.19 -14.76
CA ILE A 106 -17.11 -1.07 -14.83
C ILE A 106 -17.70 -2.06 -13.81
N LYS A 107 -18.71 -2.84 -14.25
CA LYS A 107 -19.33 -3.91 -13.46
C LYS A 107 -19.46 -5.24 -14.23
N PRO A 108 -19.26 -6.39 -13.57
CA PRO A 108 -18.59 -6.53 -12.28
C PRO A 108 -17.09 -6.19 -12.42
N PRO A 109 -16.47 -5.58 -11.40
CA PRO A 109 -15.03 -5.35 -11.40
C PRO A 109 -14.24 -6.66 -11.38
N ARG A 110 -13.08 -6.66 -12.02
CA ARG A 110 -12.11 -7.77 -12.12
C ARG A 110 -10.81 -7.42 -11.40
N LEU A 111 -10.35 -6.18 -11.55
CA LEU A 111 -9.08 -5.66 -11.02
C LEU A 111 -9.34 -4.57 -9.97
N ILE A 112 -8.57 -4.60 -8.88
CA ILE A 112 -8.61 -3.57 -7.83
C ILE A 112 -7.99 -2.27 -8.38
N GLY A 113 -8.59 -1.14 -8.04
CA GLY A 113 -8.05 0.20 -8.28
C GLY A 113 -8.68 0.98 -9.42
N ILE A 114 -9.38 0.33 -10.35
CA ILE A 114 -9.90 0.98 -11.58
C ILE A 114 -11.40 1.28 -11.50
N ALA A 115 -12.22 0.29 -11.16
CA ALA A 115 -13.66 0.51 -10.98
C ALA A 115 -14.00 1.19 -9.64
N ASP A 116 -13.17 0.92 -8.62
CA ASP A 116 -13.29 1.42 -7.25
C ASP A 116 -12.50 2.72 -6.98
N GLY A 117 -11.78 3.23 -7.99
CA GLY A 117 -11.08 4.50 -7.94
C GLY A 117 -9.73 4.53 -7.20
N LEU A 118 -9.25 3.47 -6.52
CA LEU A 118 -8.04 3.58 -5.69
C LEU A 118 -6.79 4.04 -6.46
N PHE A 119 -6.67 3.68 -7.74
CA PHE A 119 -5.51 4.08 -8.57
C PHE A 119 -5.55 5.55 -9.05
N HIS A 120 -6.67 6.26 -8.90
CA HIS A 120 -6.69 7.72 -9.03
C HIS A 120 -5.73 8.36 -8.02
N TYR A 121 -5.79 7.91 -6.76
CA TYR A 121 -4.86 8.34 -5.71
C TYR A 121 -3.41 7.89 -5.98
N LEU A 122 -3.19 6.77 -6.67
CA LEU A 122 -1.85 6.31 -7.05
C LEU A 122 -1.19 7.32 -8.01
N SER A 123 -1.94 7.83 -8.98
CA SER A 123 -1.48 8.91 -9.85
C SER A 123 -1.18 10.21 -9.10
N GLN A 124 -2.03 10.60 -8.14
CA GLN A 124 -1.82 11.80 -7.31
C GLN A 124 -0.57 11.67 -6.40
N ILE A 125 -0.39 10.53 -5.71
CA ILE A 125 0.81 10.25 -4.90
C ILE A 125 2.06 10.32 -5.79
N THR A 126 1.98 9.78 -7.01
CA THR A 126 3.08 9.85 -7.98
C THR A 126 3.38 11.31 -8.40
N THR A 127 2.38 12.18 -8.50
CA THR A 127 2.56 13.62 -8.74
C THR A 127 3.27 14.31 -7.58
N ILE A 128 2.80 14.11 -6.34
CA ILE A 128 3.45 14.62 -5.13
C ILE A 128 4.92 14.16 -5.07
N ARG A 129 5.15 12.87 -5.34
CA ARG A 129 6.49 12.25 -5.38
C ARG A 129 7.40 12.83 -6.45
N ASN A 130 6.88 13.14 -7.63
CA ASN A 130 7.66 13.76 -8.69
C ASN A 130 8.04 15.20 -8.32
N PHE A 131 7.10 15.99 -7.80
CA PHE A 131 7.35 17.33 -7.27
C PHE A 131 8.41 17.33 -6.14
N ILE A 132 8.30 16.40 -5.19
CA ILE A 132 9.29 16.22 -4.11
C ILE A 132 10.67 15.87 -4.69
N ARG A 133 10.76 14.96 -5.68
CA ARG A 133 12.03 14.63 -6.34
C ARG A 133 12.66 15.84 -7.03
N ASP A 134 11.84 16.67 -7.68
CA ASP A 134 12.32 17.88 -8.36
C ASP A 134 12.82 18.92 -7.33
N ASN A 135 12.13 19.08 -6.20
CA ASN A 135 12.60 19.89 -5.06
C ASN A 135 13.94 19.38 -4.48
N MET A 136 14.06 18.06 -4.25
CA MET A 136 15.32 17.44 -3.79
C MET A 136 16.47 17.66 -4.79
N THR A 137 16.16 17.68 -6.09
CA THR A 137 17.15 17.89 -7.16
C THR A 137 17.55 19.37 -7.29
N ALA A 138 16.63 20.29 -7.02
CA ALA A 138 16.87 21.73 -7.00
C ALA A 138 17.57 22.22 -5.72
N GLY A 139 17.52 21.43 -4.63
CA GLY A 139 17.99 21.86 -3.31
C GLY A 139 17.01 22.80 -2.59
N ASN A 140 15.72 22.70 -2.90
CA ASN A 140 14.67 23.53 -2.29
C ASN A 140 14.44 23.10 -0.83
N ASP A 141 14.31 24.09 0.06
CA ASP A 141 13.96 23.90 1.48
C ASP A 141 12.73 24.76 1.82
N PRO A 142 11.62 24.18 2.33
CA PRO A 142 11.42 22.76 2.61
C PRO A 142 11.28 21.92 1.32
N VAL A 143 11.82 20.70 1.36
CA VAL A 143 11.72 19.71 0.28
C VAL A 143 10.26 19.30 0.00
N VAL A 144 9.43 19.25 1.05
CA VAL A 144 7.99 18.96 0.98
C VAL A 144 7.27 20.22 1.47
N ASP A 145 6.46 20.81 0.61
CA ASP A 145 5.76 22.06 0.93
C ASP A 145 4.40 21.81 1.60
N TYR A 146 3.77 22.88 2.08
CA TYR A 146 2.45 22.81 2.72
C TYR A 146 1.37 22.29 1.76
N SER A 147 1.48 22.57 0.45
CA SER A 147 0.54 22.09 -0.56
C SER A 147 0.58 20.57 -0.70
N ALA A 148 1.79 19.99 -0.81
CA ALA A 148 2.01 18.55 -0.85
C ALA A 148 1.51 17.86 0.42
N LEU A 149 1.77 18.42 1.61
CA LEU A 149 1.29 17.86 2.88
C LEU A 149 -0.24 17.93 3.02
N TYR A 150 -0.86 19.06 2.65
CA TYR A 150 -2.31 19.21 2.67
C TYR A 150 -2.98 18.25 1.68
N ASN A 151 -2.47 18.13 0.45
CA ASN A 151 -3.00 17.18 -0.52
C ASN A 151 -2.85 15.73 -0.03
N ALA A 152 -1.69 15.40 0.56
CA ALA A 152 -1.45 14.09 1.13
C ALA A 152 -2.42 13.72 2.26
N ALA A 153 -2.82 14.68 3.12
CA ALA A 153 -3.83 14.43 4.15
C ALA A 153 -5.21 14.06 3.54
N ASN A 154 -5.66 14.79 2.52
CA ASN A 154 -6.91 14.46 1.82
C ASN A 154 -6.86 13.06 1.16
N ILE A 155 -5.69 12.67 0.64
CA ILE A 155 -5.46 11.33 0.06
C ILE A 155 -5.43 10.25 1.15
N ASP A 156 -4.81 10.51 2.30
CA ASP A 156 -4.72 9.61 3.46
C ASP A 156 -6.12 9.22 3.95
N ASP A 157 -6.99 10.21 4.18
CA ASP A 157 -8.35 9.99 4.63
C ASP A 157 -9.24 9.33 3.55
N ALA A 158 -9.06 9.68 2.28
CA ALA A 158 -9.78 9.03 1.19
C ALA A 158 -9.40 7.55 1.01
N ILE A 159 -8.12 7.18 1.24
CA ILE A 159 -7.67 5.78 1.22
C ILE A 159 -8.23 5.01 2.43
N ARG A 160 -8.35 5.65 3.61
CA ARG A 160 -9.01 5.02 4.78
C ARG A 160 -10.51 4.79 4.56
N ALA A 161 -11.20 5.77 3.97
CA ALA A 161 -12.63 5.71 3.68
C ALA A 161 -12.98 4.85 2.43
N TRP A 162 -11.99 4.24 1.78
CA TRP A 162 -12.20 3.44 0.57
C TRP A 162 -12.67 2.02 0.91
N GLU A 163 -13.91 1.72 0.49
CA GLU A 163 -14.59 0.43 0.65
C GLU A 163 -14.95 -0.17 -0.73
N PRO A 164 -14.11 -1.05 -1.30
CA PRO A 164 -14.42 -1.68 -2.59
C PRO A 164 -15.45 -2.79 -2.41
N HIS A 165 -16.47 -2.80 -3.29
CA HIS A 165 -17.60 -3.70 -3.16
C HIS A 165 -17.37 -5.00 -3.96
N TRP A 166 -16.81 -6.02 -3.29
CA TRP A 166 -16.64 -7.37 -3.85
C TRP A 166 -17.81 -8.31 -3.49
N PRO A 167 -18.05 -9.39 -4.26
CA PRO A 167 -19.03 -10.41 -3.89
C PRO A 167 -18.67 -11.10 -2.55
N PRO A 168 -19.63 -11.43 -1.67
CA PRO A 168 -19.34 -12.13 -0.42
C PRO A 168 -18.61 -13.45 -0.63
N GLY A 169 -17.48 -13.64 0.08
CA GLY A 169 -16.61 -14.80 -0.06
C GLY A 169 -15.61 -14.73 -1.21
N ASP A 170 -15.56 -13.62 -1.96
CA ASP A 170 -14.51 -13.40 -2.96
C ASP A 170 -13.16 -13.13 -2.30
N SER A 171 -12.16 -13.91 -2.69
CA SER A 171 -10.77 -13.77 -2.21
C SER A 171 -10.16 -12.36 -2.38
N ARG A 172 -10.69 -11.54 -3.30
CA ARG A 172 -10.26 -10.15 -3.56
C ARG A 172 -10.60 -9.19 -2.42
N ASP A 173 -11.57 -9.52 -1.59
CA ASP A 173 -11.91 -8.77 -0.37
C ASP A 173 -10.67 -8.60 0.53
N ARG A 174 -9.97 -9.72 0.78
CA ARG A 174 -8.72 -9.74 1.55
C ARG A 174 -7.52 -9.10 0.83
N VAL A 175 -7.60 -8.95 -0.50
CA VAL A 175 -6.58 -8.24 -1.29
C VAL A 175 -6.83 -6.74 -1.29
N ALA A 176 -8.07 -6.28 -1.07
CA ALA A 176 -8.37 -4.87 -0.89
C ALA A 176 -7.61 -4.28 0.31
N ASP A 177 -7.57 -4.97 1.44
CA ASP A 177 -6.83 -4.53 2.63
C ASP A 177 -5.32 -4.38 2.34
N LEU A 178 -4.74 -5.34 1.62
CA LEU A 178 -3.35 -5.28 1.14
C LEU A 178 -3.13 -4.09 0.18
N TYR A 179 -4.09 -3.78 -0.68
CA TYR A 179 -4.03 -2.61 -1.57
C TYR A 179 -4.18 -1.29 -0.79
N ARG A 180 -5.03 -1.24 0.25
CA ARG A 180 -5.16 -0.08 1.14
C ARG A 180 -3.83 0.17 1.89
N ALA A 181 -3.25 -0.88 2.47
CA ALA A 181 -1.96 -0.80 3.16
C ALA A 181 -0.81 -0.42 2.22
N MET A 182 -0.75 -1.01 1.02
CA MET A 182 0.19 -0.62 -0.06
C MET A 182 0.10 0.88 -0.39
N MET A 183 -1.11 1.41 -0.51
CA MET A 183 -1.35 2.82 -0.85
C MET A 183 -0.93 3.78 0.27
N LEU A 184 -1.22 3.43 1.53
CA LEU A 184 -0.75 4.20 2.70
C LEU A 184 0.78 4.16 2.83
N VAL A 185 1.41 3.00 2.60
CA VAL A 185 2.88 2.88 2.53
C VAL A 185 3.45 3.74 1.40
N TYR A 186 2.80 3.79 0.23
CA TYR A 186 3.26 4.62 -0.89
C TYR A 186 3.16 6.12 -0.55
N LEU A 187 2.06 6.54 0.09
CA LEU A 187 1.81 7.90 0.54
C LEU A 187 2.83 8.36 1.60
N TYR A 188 2.95 7.64 2.72
CA TYR A 188 3.86 8.02 3.82
C TYR A 188 5.32 8.03 3.36
N ARG A 189 5.75 7.01 2.60
CA ARG A 189 7.11 7.03 2.04
C ARG A 189 7.33 8.15 1.04
N THR A 190 6.29 8.67 0.39
CA THR A 190 6.40 9.82 -0.51
C THR A 190 6.58 11.13 0.27
N ILE A 191 5.77 11.39 1.30
CA ILE A 191 5.83 12.65 2.07
C ILE A 191 6.90 12.72 3.16
N TYR A 192 7.53 11.60 3.51
CA TYR A 192 8.71 11.56 4.37
C TYR A 192 9.96 11.17 3.58
N PRO A 193 10.46 12.04 2.68
CA PRO A 193 11.75 11.83 2.02
C PRO A 193 12.91 11.95 3.03
N PRO A 194 13.99 11.20 2.85
CA PRO A 194 15.15 11.28 3.73
C PRO A 194 15.86 12.62 3.56
N SER A 195 15.89 13.40 4.64
CA SER A 195 16.46 14.75 4.66
C SER A 195 17.96 14.74 4.35
N MET A 196 18.41 15.61 3.44
CA MET A 196 19.86 15.82 3.19
C MET A 196 20.52 16.75 4.23
N SER A 197 19.70 17.43 5.03
CA SER A 197 20.08 18.29 6.16
C SER A 197 19.21 17.95 7.37
N SER A 198 19.79 18.05 8.56
CA SER A 198 19.12 17.80 9.87
C SER A 198 19.10 19.11 10.67
N PRO A 199 18.24 19.27 11.70
CA PRO A 199 17.60 18.20 12.47
C PRO A 199 16.07 18.29 12.62
N ALA A 200 15.47 17.10 12.80
CA ALA A 200 14.18 16.81 13.44
C ALA A 200 12.90 17.43 12.82
N PRO A 201 11.86 16.61 12.50
CA PRO A 201 10.52 17.14 12.30
C PRO A 201 10.01 17.74 13.62
N PRO A 202 9.10 18.73 13.57
CA PRO A 202 8.35 19.12 14.76
C PRO A 202 7.59 17.91 15.33
N PRO A 203 7.29 17.89 16.64
CA PRO A 203 6.48 16.82 17.23
C PRO A 203 5.14 16.70 16.50
N ILE A 204 4.70 15.46 16.29
CA ILE A 204 3.49 15.12 15.54
C ILE A 204 2.29 15.88 16.14
N LEU A 205 1.63 16.68 15.32
CA LEU A 205 0.24 17.05 15.59
C LEU A 205 -0.61 15.79 15.39
N ASP A 206 -1.27 15.32 16.44
CA ASP A 206 -2.29 14.28 16.34
C ASP A 206 -3.44 14.77 15.47
N LEU A 207 -3.36 14.45 14.18
CA LEU A 207 -4.32 14.84 13.16
C LEU A 207 -5.72 14.26 13.43
N SER A 208 -5.78 13.17 14.20
CA SER A 208 -6.97 12.55 14.77
C SER A 208 -7.73 13.43 15.77
N ASN A 209 -7.03 14.23 16.59
CA ASN A 209 -7.61 14.87 17.78
C ASN A 209 -7.97 16.35 17.61
N SER A 210 -7.63 16.97 16.47
CA SER A 210 -7.69 18.44 16.32
C SER A 210 -9.00 18.98 15.72
N ILE A 211 -9.95 18.11 15.35
CA ILE A 211 -11.17 18.51 14.60
C ILE A 211 -12.39 18.73 15.51
N GLU A 212 -12.49 18.08 16.67
CA GLU A 212 -13.64 18.28 17.58
C GLU A 212 -13.71 19.71 18.17
N SER A 213 -12.57 20.39 18.31
CA SER A 213 -12.49 21.71 18.96
C SER A 213 -13.03 22.89 18.13
N LEU A 214 -13.33 22.71 16.83
CA LEU A 214 -13.70 23.81 15.93
C LEU A 214 -15.20 23.84 15.55
N VAL A 215 -16.02 22.92 16.06
CA VAL A 215 -17.47 22.83 15.77
C VAL A 215 -18.32 23.48 16.88
N SER A 216 -17.84 24.57 17.50
CA SER A 216 -18.53 25.20 18.65
C SER A 216 -18.42 26.73 18.75
N THR A 217 -18.23 27.45 17.64
CA THR A 217 -18.29 28.93 17.60
C THR A 217 -19.06 29.47 16.39
N SER A 218 -20.35 29.16 16.24
CA SER A 218 -21.17 29.67 15.12
C SER A 218 -22.68 29.83 15.39
N SER A 219 -23.09 30.28 16.58
CA SER A 219 -24.46 30.76 16.83
C SER A 219 -24.52 32.30 16.87
N LEU A 220 -24.95 32.92 15.76
CA LEU A 220 -25.14 34.37 15.68
C LEU A 220 -26.36 34.86 16.49
N SER A 221 -26.18 35.97 17.20
CA SER A 221 -27.18 36.56 18.09
C SER A 221 -28.47 36.98 17.38
N ARG A 222 -29.65 36.57 17.91
CA ARG A 222 -30.91 37.27 17.64
C ARG A 222 -31.95 37.15 18.76
N SER A 223 -32.58 38.30 19.04
CA SER A 223 -33.87 38.51 19.74
C SER A 223 -34.08 37.94 21.16
N SER A 224 -34.05 38.88 22.09
CA SER A 224 -34.73 39.00 23.38
C SER A 224 -36.00 38.16 23.67
N ILE A 225 -36.02 37.65 24.91
CA ILE A 225 -37.15 37.38 25.84
C ILE A 225 -38.22 38.51 25.82
N PRO A 226 -39.55 38.26 26.04
CA PRO A 226 -40.10 37.47 27.15
C PRO A 226 -41.25 36.46 26.90
N SER A 227 -41.46 35.66 27.94
CA SER A 227 -42.41 34.55 28.14
C SER A 227 -43.88 34.94 28.30
N LEU A 228 -44.81 33.99 28.09
CA LEU A 228 -46.10 33.96 28.78
C LEU A 228 -46.59 32.52 29.11
N ILE A 229 -46.91 32.33 30.40
CA ILE A 229 -47.79 31.35 31.09
C ILE A 229 -48.81 30.65 30.14
N THR A 230 -49.11 29.32 30.17
CA THR A 230 -49.89 28.61 31.23
C THR A 230 -50.08 27.10 30.90
N GLN A 231 -50.00 26.20 31.91
CA GLN A 231 -50.61 24.84 32.12
C GLN A 231 -50.87 23.83 30.95
N GLU A 232 -51.14 22.52 31.16
CA GLU A 232 -50.83 21.46 32.16
C GLU A 232 -51.51 20.15 31.64
N GLN A 233 -51.22 18.98 32.24
CA GLN A 233 -51.87 17.66 31.99
C GLN A 233 -51.49 16.96 30.64
N GLN A 234 -51.34 15.63 30.54
CA GLN A 234 -51.43 14.54 31.54
C GLN A 234 -50.60 13.30 31.11
N GLN A 235 -50.01 12.60 32.09
CA GLN A 235 -49.66 11.15 32.04
C GLN A 235 -50.45 10.45 33.16
N PRO A 236 -50.86 9.17 33.01
CA PRO A 236 -50.02 8.02 33.43
C PRO A 236 -50.15 6.81 32.47
N SER A 237 -49.53 5.62 32.60
CA SER A 237 -48.33 5.02 33.24
C SER A 237 -48.55 3.49 33.18
N MET A 238 -47.52 2.65 33.34
CA MET A 238 -47.65 1.17 33.31
C MET A 238 -48.03 0.56 34.67
N ILE A 239 -48.65 -0.63 34.64
CA ILE A 239 -48.87 -1.60 35.75
C ILE A 239 -48.84 -3.02 35.12
N GLN A 240 -48.28 -4.11 35.67
CA GLN A 240 -47.21 -4.43 36.65
C GLN A 240 -46.88 -5.94 36.48
N THR A 241 -45.78 -6.44 37.06
CA THR A 241 -45.48 -7.88 37.32
C THR A 241 -45.96 -8.26 38.75
N PRO A 242 -45.50 -9.28 39.53
CA PRO A 242 -44.64 -10.47 39.34
C PRO A 242 -45.39 -11.73 39.92
N PRO A 243 -44.86 -12.67 40.77
CA PRO A 243 -43.51 -13.22 41.11
C PRO A 243 -43.50 -14.79 40.90
N MET A 244 -42.83 -15.75 41.58
CA MET A 244 -41.78 -15.97 42.64
C MET A 244 -41.36 -17.48 42.55
N GLU A 245 -40.36 -18.12 43.18
CA GLU A 245 -39.25 -17.88 44.15
C GLU A 245 -37.92 -18.41 43.50
N ARG A 246 -36.64 -18.27 43.94
CA ARG A 246 -35.87 -17.82 45.14
C ARG A 246 -35.18 -18.93 45.99
N PRO A 247 -33.90 -18.72 46.45
CA PRO A 247 -33.14 -19.70 47.26
C PRO A 247 -32.58 -19.15 48.60
N PRO A 248 -31.95 -20.02 49.42
CA PRO A 248 -30.62 -19.78 50.01
C PRO A 248 -29.68 -20.98 49.66
N SER A 249 -28.47 -21.26 50.18
CA SER A 249 -27.54 -20.83 51.27
C SER A 249 -26.11 -21.27 50.83
N ASN A 250 -24.95 -20.90 51.40
CA ASN A 250 -24.49 -19.96 52.43
C ASN A 250 -22.99 -19.65 52.13
N HIS A 251 -22.53 -18.39 52.10
CA HIS A 251 -22.02 -17.55 53.20
C HIS A 251 -20.58 -17.83 53.73
N HIS A 252 -19.69 -16.84 53.48
CA HIS A 252 -18.47 -16.48 54.22
C HIS A 252 -17.24 -17.43 54.12
N ARG A 253 -16.00 -16.97 54.37
CA ARG A 253 -15.52 -15.86 55.23
C ARG A 253 -14.20 -15.21 54.73
N TYR A 254 -13.94 -13.96 55.14
CA TYR A 254 -12.61 -13.32 55.11
C TYR A 254 -11.75 -13.80 56.29
N SER A 255 -10.42 -13.75 56.14
CA SER A 255 -9.44 -13.50 57.21
C SER A 255 -8.05 -13.25 56.62
N ASP A 256 -7.33 -12.28 57.18
CA ASP A 256 -5.90 -12.02 56.95
C ASP A 256 -5.03 -12.95 57.82
N ASP A 257 -3.75 -13.12 57.48
CA ASP A 257 -2.67 -13.35 58.47
C ASP A 257 -1.30 -12.94 57.89
N GLU A 258 -0.36 -12.58 58.77
CA GLU A 258 1.04 -12.23 58.42
C GLU A 258 1.99 -13.41 58.69
N GLY A 259 3.16 -13.43 58.03
CA GLY A 259 4.08 -14.59 58.10
C GLY A 259 5.54 -14.25 57.80
N ASP A 260 6.19 -13.48 58.68
CA ASP A 260 7.63 -13.19 58.62
C ASP A 260 8.47 -14.44 58.96
N VAL A 261 9.50 -14.73 58.16
CA VAL A 261 10.52 -15.75 58.45
C VAL A 261 11.91 -15.26 58.05
N LYS A 262 12.65 -14.76 59.04
CA LYS A 262 14.11 -14.65 59.01
C LYS A 262 14.73 -15.85 59.74
N VAL A 263 15.62 -16.59 59.07
CA VAL A 263 16.66 -17.48 59.61
C VAL A 263 17.65 -17.73 58.43
N ASP A 264 18.96 -17.65 58.55
CA ASP A 264 19.81 -16.95 59.53
C ASP A 264 21.15 -16.59 58.85
N VAL A 265 21.94 -15.71 59.47
CA VAL A 265 23.35 -15.51 59.12
C VAL A 265 24.22 -16.20 60.16
N ASN A 266 25.06 -17.12 59.72
CA ASN A 266 26.36 -17.41 60.31
C ASN A 266 27.33 -17.78 59.17
N GLY A 267 28.56 -17.31 59.26
CA GLY A 267 29.69 -17.95 58.60
C GLY A 267 30.59 -18.56 59.67
N ASP A 268 31.59 -19.30 59.24
CA ASP A 268 32.89 -19.44 59.91
C ASP A 268 33.92 -19.76 58.81
N ASP A 269 35.19 -19.50 59.08
CA ASP A 269 36.31 -19.74 58.16
C ASP A 269 36.69 -21.24 58.09
N ASP A 270 37.22 -21.67 56.95
CA ASP A 270 38.20 -22.78 56.86
C ASP A 270 38.98 -22.65 55.54
N ASP A 271 40.31 -22.51 55.64
CA ASP A 271 41.25 -22.61 54.51
C ASP A 271 41.54 -24.09 54.22
N ASP A 272 41.45 -24.53 52.95
CA ASP A 272 42.08 -25.80 52.54
C ASP A 272 42.46 -25.80 51.04
N ASP A 273 43.76 -25.87 50.75
CA ASP A 273 44.32 -25.92 49.39
C ASP A 273 44.19 -27.33 48.79
N ILE A 274 43.35 -27.51 47.76
CA ILE A 274 43.36 -28.73 46.93
C ILE A 274 43.35 -28.39 45.43
N ASP A 275 44.49 -28.62 44.78
CA ASP A 275 44.61 -28.64 43.32
C ASP A 275 43.66 -29.68 42.69
N GLY A 276 42.73 -29.23 41.85
CA GLY A 276 41.78 -30.08 41.14
C GLY A 276 41.67 -29.70 39.67
N ASP A 277 42.14 -30.58 38.77
CA ASP A 277 42.12 -30.40 37.31
C ASP A 277 40.69 -30.40 36.73
N GLY A 278 40.01 -29.26 36.86
CA GLY A 278 38.68 -29.01 36.35
C GLY A 278 38.71 -28.34 34.98
N GLY A 279 38.71 -29.14 33.91
CA GLY A 279 38.79 -28.67 32.53
C GLY A 279 37.72 -27.62 32.17
N ILE A 280 38.12 -26.35 32.08
CA ILE A 280 37.23 -25.23 31.74
C ILE A 280 36.81 -25.35 30.27
N THR A 281 35.67 -25.98 30.02
CA THR A 281 34.96 -25.82 28.74
C THR A 281 34.60 -24.35 28.59
N PRO A 282 35.06 -23.64 27.52
CA PRO A 282 34.67 -22.26 27.32
C PRO A 282 33.14 -22.19 27.18
N PRO A 283 32.49 -21.11 27.69
CA PRO A 283 31.07 -20.92 27.47
C PRO A 283 30.78 -20.94 25.96
N PRO A 284 29.63 -21.52 25.53
CA PRO A 284 29.30 -21.56 24.11
C PRO A 284 29.36 -20.14 23.54
N PRO A 285 29.90 -19.96 22.31
CA PRO A 285 30.01 -18.63 21.72
C PRO A 285 28.64 -17.98 21.74
N ARG A 286 28.53 -16.81 22.39
CA ARG A 286 27.30 -16.03 22.40
C ARG A 286 26.90 -15.83 20.95
N ALA A 287 25.75 -16.36 20.56
CA ALA A 287 25.24 -16.19 19.20
C ALA A 287 25.19 -14.69 18.91
N ASP A 288 25.98 -14.24 17.94
CA ASP A 288 26.13 -12.82 17.65
C ASP A 288 24.76 -12.21 17.40
N SER A 289 24.37 -11.25 18.24
CA SER A 289 23.07 -10.58 18.15
C SER A 289 22.89 -10.05 16.72
N PRO A 290 21.76 -10.37 16.05
CA PRO A 290 21.59 -10.03 14.64
C PRO A 290 21.78 -8.52 14.43
N PRO A 291 22.48 -8.11 13.37
CA PRO A 291 22.89 -6.72 13.20
C PRO A 291 21.67 -5.78 13.21
N PRO A 292 21.72 -4.65 13.93
CA PRO A 292 20.55 -3.82 14.17
C PRO A 292 19.95 -3.32 12.86
N ILE A 293 18.62 -3.44 12.74
CA ILE A 293 17.89 -3.06 11.54
C ILE A 293 18.08 -1.55 11.30
N ARG A 294 18.52 -1.21 10.09
CA ARG A 294 18.71 0.17 9.67
C ARG A 294 17.40 0.77 9.16
N TYR A 295 17.10 1.96 9.60
CA TYR A 295 15.94 2.76 9.21
C TYR A 295 16.39 4.15 8.71
N PRO A 296 15.63 4.81 7.83
CA PRO A 296 15.92 6.17 7.40
C PRO A 296 15.82 7.16 8.59
N PRO A 297 16.49 8.32 8.51
CA PRO A 297 16.23 9.44 9.41
C PRO A 297 14.74 9.76 9.42
N HIS A 298 14.16 9.93 10.61
CA HIS A 298 12.74 10.26 10.81
C HIS A 298 11.78 9.20 10.24
N HIS A 299 12.17 7.92 10.27
CA HIS A 299 11.32 6.78 9.94
C HIS A 299 9.99 6.78 10.70
N ASP A 300 8.89 6.69 9.95
CA ASP A 300 7.55 6.59 10.52
C ASP A 300 7.18 5.14 10.84
N HIS A 301 6.95 4.88 12.14
CA HIS A 301 6.49 3.59 12.65
C HIS A 301 5.24 3.03 11.97
N ARG A 302 4.34 3.89 11.44
CA ARG A 302 3.15 3.46 10.69
C ARG A 302 3.52 2.64 9.44
N ILE A 303 4.66 2.95 8.81
CA ILE A 303 5.16 2.19 7.65
C ILE A 303 5.52 0.77 8.07
N THR A 304 6.15 0.58 9.24
CA THR A 304 6.48 -0.77 9.75
C THR A 304 5.22 -1.58 10.01
N LEU A 305 4.24 -1.01 10.70
CA LEU A 305 2.96 -1.68 11.00
C LEU A 305 2.24 -2.13 9.73
N LEU A 306 2.10 -1.23 8.75
CA LEU A 306 1.46 -1.52 7.46
C LEU A 306 2.23 -2.56 6.63
N VAL A 307 3.56 -2.60 6.73
CA VAL A 307 4.39 -3.63 6.07
C VAL A 307 4.18 -5.00 6.74
N ASP A 308 4.21 -5.08 8.07
CA ASP A 308 4.01 -6.36 8.78
C ASP A 308 2.58 -6.91 8.61
N GLU A 309 1.57 -6.04 8.62
CA GLU A 309 0.18 -6.37 8.28
C GLU A 309 0.06 -6.86 6.82
N SER A 310 0.64 -6.12 5.86
CA SER A 310 0.65 -6.52 4.44
C SER A 310 1.26 -7.90 4.23
N ILE A 311 2.35 -8.22 4.95
CA ILE A 311 3.01 -9.53 4.83
C ILE A 311 2.18 -10.62 5.53
N ALA A 312 1.52 -10.33 6.66
CA ALA A 312 0.57 -11.26 7.27
C ALA A 312 -0.63 -11.58 6.35
N ILE A 313 -1.09 -10.60 5.55
CA ILE A 313 -2.09 -10.83 4.50
C ILE A 313 -1.49 -11.69 3.38
N MET A 314 -0.30 -11.36 2.85
CA MET A 314 0.34 -12.11 1.76
C MET A 314 0.63 -13.57 2.11
N ASP A 315 1.17 -13.85 3.30
CA ASP A 315 1.49 -15.22 3.76
C ASP A 315 0.24 -16.11 3.92
N SER A 316 -0.94 -15.52 4.02
CA SER A 316 -2.22 -16.24 4.18
C SER A 316 -2.81 -16.76 2.86
N PHE A 317 -2.28 -16.35 1.71
CA PHE A 317 -2.71 -16.82 0.39
C PHE A 317 -1.91 -18.05 -0.04
N LYS A 318 -2.59 -19.07 -0.56
CA LYS A 318 -1.94 -20.27 -1.05
C LYS A 318 -1.29 -20.00 -2.41
N PRO A 319 -0.21 -20.70 -2.80
CA PRO A 319 0.42 -20.55 -4.13
C PRO A 319 -0.49 -20.88 -5.32
N GLY A 320 -1.63 -21.54 -5.09
CA GLY A 320 -2.65 -21.86 -6.10
C GLY A 320 -3.88 -20.95 -6.11
N ASP A 321 -3.96 -19.94 -5.24
CA ASP A 321 -5.15 -19.08 -5.15
C ASP A 321 -5.16 -18.04 -6.29
N PRO A 322 -6.30 -17.77 -6.96
CA PRO A 322 -6.36 -16.83 -8.09
C PRO A 322 -5.88 -15.40 -7.80
N VAL A 323 -5.90 -14.97 -6.53
CA VAL A 323 -5.39 -13.67 -6.09
C VAL A 323 -3.91 -13.45 -6.37
N GLN A 324 -3.11 -14.50 -6.56
CA GLN A 324 -1.69 -14.39 -6.90
C GLN A 324 -1.48 -13.49 -8.14
N ALA A 325 -2.42 -13.45 -9.09
CA ALA A 325 -2.39 -12.55 -10.24
C ALA A 325 -2.52 -11.04 -9.91
N LEU A 326 -2.86 -10.68 -8.67
CA LEU A 326 -3.04 -9.29 -8.19
C LEU A 326 -1.93 -8.82 -7.24
N LEU A 327 -1.07 -9.71 -6.74
CA LEU A 327 -0.15 -9.38 -5.63
C LEU A 327 1.16 -8.70 -6.08
N LEU A 328 1.52 -8.72 -7.37
CA LEU A 328 2.83 -8.23 -7.83
C LEU A 328 3.05 -6.73 -7.55
N VAL A 329 2.00 -5.93 -7.73
CA VAL A 329 2.01 -4.47 -7.50
C VAL A 329 2.18 -4.15 -5.99
N PRO A 330 1.39 -4.76 -5.06
CA PRO A 330 1.69 -4.70 -3.63
C PRO A 330 3.09 -5.17 -3.25
N CYS A 331 3.54 -6.33 -3.77
CA CYS A 331 4.86 -6.88 -3.43
C CYS A 331 6.01 -5.91 -3.76
N LEU A 332 5.92 -5.17 -4.87
CA LEU A 332 6.89 -4.14 -5.23
C LEU A 332 6.96 -3.02 -4.17
N ILE A 333 5.82 -2.45 -3.79
CA ILE A 333 5.78 -1.29 -2.87
C ILE A 333 6.11 -1.68 -1.43
N ILE A 334 5.54 -2.79 -0.93
CA ILE A 334 5.81 -3.34 0.40
C ILE A 334 7.26 -3.85 0.48
N GLY A 335 7.76 -4.49 -0.58
CA GLY A 335 9.17 -4.89 -0.68
C GLY A 335 10.13 -3.70 -0.62
N CYS A 336 9.84 -2.62 -1.36
CA CYS A 336 10.61 -1.38 -1.29
C CYS A 336 10.57 -0.70 0.09
N ALA A 337 9.65 -1.12 0.98
CA ALA A 337 9.52 -0.66 2.37
C ALA A 337 9.95 -1.72 3.42
N SER A 338 10.44 -2.88 2.99
CA SER A 338 10.81 -4.00 3.88
C SER A 338 12.21 -3.83 4.49
N PHE A 339 12.29 -3.07 5.59
CA PHE A 339 13.57 -2.74 6.24
C PHE A 339 14.24 -3.96 6.90
N ALA A 340 13.47 -4.85 7.54
CA ALA A 340 13.99 -5.99 8.28
C ALA A 340 14.25 -7.20 7.36
N PRO A 341 15.35 -7.97 7.52
CA PRO A 341 15.65 -9.13 6.68
C PRO A 341 14.50 -10.16 6.58
N ALA A 342 13.80 -10.45 7.68
CA ALA A 342 12.66 -11.36 7.68
C ALA A 342 11.45 -10.84 6.89
N GLN A 343 11.25 -9.52 6.79
CA GLN A 343 10.21 -8.94 5.91
C GLN A 343 10.57 -9.17 4.44
N ARG A 344 11.84 -8.93 4.09
CA ARG A 344 12.37 -9.10 2.72
C ARG A 344 12.27 -10.55 2.24
N GLU A 345 12.60 -11.50 3.11
CA GLU A 345 12.49 -12.93 2.81
C GLU A 345 11.05 -13.33 2.47
N ARG A 346 10.08 -12.90 3.30
CA ARG A 346 8.64 -13.18 3.13
C ARG A 346 8.08 -12.50 1.88
N VAL A 347 8.40 -11.22 1.61
CA VAL A 347 8.03 -10.56 0.34
C VAL A 347 8.67 -11.26 -0.87
N GLY A 348 9.94 -11.66 -0.76
CA GLY A 348 10.60 -12.46 -1.80
C GLY A 348 9.91 -13.81 -2.03
N ALA A 349 9.38 -14.45 -0.99
CA ALA A 349 8.59 -15.67 -1.10
C ALA A 349 7.23 -15.40 -1.77
N ALA A 350 6.55 -14.31 -1.44
CA ALA A 350 5.32 -13.88 -2.11
C ALA A 350 5.54 -13.64 -3.62
N VAL A 351 6.57 -12.88 -4.02
CA VAL A 351 6.89 -12.69 -5.46
C VAL A 351 7.24 -14.01 -6.15
N ARG A 352 7.90 -14.96 -5.47
CA ARG A 352 8.13 -16.31 -6.00
C ARG A 352 6.83 -17.12 -6.17
N ALA A 353 5.86 -16.98 -5.26
CA ALA A 353 4.54 -17.59 -5.39
C ALA A 353 3.76 -16.98 -6.57
N VAL A 354 3.76 -15.65 -6.72
CA VAL A 354 3.18 -14.94 -7.87
C VAL A 354 3.80 -15.42 -9.18
N ARG A 355 5.13 -15.55 -9.26
CA ARG A 355 5.82 -16.11 -10.44
C ARG A 355 5.41 -17.56 -10.70
N GLY A 356 5.25 -18.36 -9.65
CA GLY A 356 4.82 -19.76 -9.73
C GLY A 356 3.41 -19.94 -10.27
N TYR A 357 2.47 -19.08 -9.86
CA TYR A 357 1.09 -19.10 -10.33
C TYR A 357 0.92 -18.49 -11.74
N THR A 358 1.52 -17.32 -11.98
CA THR A 358 1.29 -16.55 -13.22
C THR A 358 2.22 -16.94 -14.37
N GLY A 359 3.37 -17.52 -14.08
CA GLY A 359 4.45 -17.76 -15.06
C GLY A 359 5.16 -16.51 -15.58
N LEU A 360 4.78 -15.31 -15.12
CA LEU A 360 5.28 -14.04 -15.67
C LEU A 360 6.71 -13.72 -15.17
N ARG A 361 7.63 -13.49 -16.11
CA ARG A 361 9.04 -13.22 -15.80
C ARG A 361 9.32 -11.79 -15.36
N ASN A 362 8.37 -10.87 -15.49
CA ASN A 362 8.45 -9.56 -14.81
C ASN A 362 8.63 -9.69 -13.27
N CYS A 363 8.21 -10.81 -12.66
CA CYS A 363 8.50 -11.12 -11.25
C CYS A 363 10.01 -11.25 -10.96
N GLU A 364 10.80 -11.72 -11.92
CA GLU A 364 12.27 -11.80 -11.80
C GLU A 364 12.88 -10.39 -11.75
N LEU A 365 12.30 -9.45 -12.50
CA LEU A 365 12.70 -8.04 -12.54
C LEU A 365 12.29 -7.27 -11.28
N VAL A 366 11.17 -7.64 -10.65
CA VAL A 366 10.78 -7.11 -9.34
C VAL A 366 11.77 -7.58 -8.26
N ILE A 367 12.16 -8.86 -8.24
CA ILE A 367 13.20 -9.35 -7.31
C ILE A 367 14.52 -8.59 -7.51
N GLU A 368 15.01 -8.46 -8.75
CA GLU A 368 16.27 -7.75 -9.05
C GLU A 368 16.26 -6.28 -8.56
N LEU A 369 15.13 -5.58 -8.71
CA LEU A 369 14.96 -4.23 -8.19
C LEU A 369 14.93 -4.20 -6.65
N LEU A 370 14.21 -5.13 -6.03
CA LEU A 370 14.09 -5.23 -4.58
C LEU A 370 15.43 -5.55 -3.92
N GLU A 371 16.22 -6.47 -4.48
CA GLU A 371 17.53 -6.85 -3.96
C GLU A 371 18.53 -5.67 -3.95
N GLU A 372 18.57 -4.85 -5.01
CA GLU A 372 19.34 -3.60 -4.99
C GLU A 372 18.78 -2.60 -3.98
N VAL A 373 17.46 -2.40 -3.89
CA VAL A 373 16.86 -1.50 -2.89
C VAL A 373 17.22 -1.93 -1.45
N TRP A 374 17.20 -3.23 -1.15
CA TRP A 374 17.59 -3.78 0.14
C TRP A 374 19.09 -3.62 0.43
N ARG A 375 19.96 -3.85 -0.57
CA ARG A 375 21.40 -3.57 -0.49
C ARG A 375 21.70 -2.08 -0.24
N LEU A 376 20.83 -1.18 -0.71
CA LEU A 376 20.92 0.26 -0.46
C LEU A 376 20.46 0.63 0.96
N MET A 377 19.46 -0.06 1.54
CA MET A 377 19.07 0.10 2.95
C MET A 377 20.23 -0.26 3.89
N GLU A 378 20.93 -1.37 3.62
CA GLU A 378 22.09 -1.83 4.41
C GLU A 378 23.23 -0.82 4.40
N ARG A 379 23.44 -0.14 3.27
CA ARG A 379 24.44 0.92 3.11
C ARG A 379 23.99 2.29 3.65
N GLY A 380 22.71 2.45 3.94
CA GLY A 380 22.12 3.73 4.33
C GLY A 380 22.02 4.74 3.17
N GLU A 381 21.97 4.30 1.92
CA GLU A 381 21.80 5.15 0.73
C GLU A 381 20.32 5.62 0.59
N TRP A 382 19.77 6.22 1.65
CA TRP A 382 18.33 6.40 1.83
C TRP A 382 17.64 7.15 0.70
N THR A 383 18.27 8.17 0.10
CA THR A 383 17.71 8.91 -1.05
C THR A 383 17.45 7.98 -2.25
N ARG A 384 18.30 6.96 -2.47
CA ARG A 384 18.08 5.95 -3.51
C ARG A 384 17.07 4.90 -3.10
N VAL A 385 17.02 4.51 -1.81
CA VAL A 385 15.95 3.65 -1.26
C VAL A 385 14.56 4.30 -1.40
N TRP A 386 14.50 5.63 -1.21
CA TRP A 386 13.31 6.44 -1.46
C TRP A 386 12.96 6.46 -2.95
N ASP A 387 13.91 6.78 -3.83
CA ASP A 387 13.72 6.79 -5.28
C ASP A 387 14.03 5.43 -5.96
N TRP A 388 13.23 4.40 -5.67
CA TRP A 388 13.35 3.10 -6.35
C TRP A 388 13.13 3.18 -7.87
N GLN A 389 12.40 4.19 -8.37
CA GLN A 389 12.28 4.43 -9.83
C GLN A 389 13.65 4.85 -10.39
N GLY A 390 14.39 5.68 -9.65
CA GLY A 390 15.78 6.04 -9.95
C GLY A 390 16.72 4.83 -9.90
N VAL A 391 16.51 3.91 -8.95
CA VAL A 391 17.22 2.63 -8.87
C VAL A 391 16.91 1.74 -10.09
N ALA A 392 15.63 1.55 -10.43
CA ALA A 392 15.20 0.78 -11.60
C ALA A 392 15.83 1.33 -12.90
N ARG A 393 15.80 2.66 -13.10
CA ARG A 393 16.49 3.33 -14.21
C ARG A 393 18.01 3.02 -14.21
N SER A 394 18.67 3.03 -13.05
CA SER A 394 20.11 2.72 -12.96
C SER A 394 20.46 1.27 -13.32
N LEU A 395 19.57 0.32 -13.01
CA LEU A 395 19.68 -1.10 -13.37
C LEU A 395 19.23 -1.42 -14.82
N ARG A 396 18.77 -0.41 -15.57
CA ARG A 396 18.09 -0.59 -16.87
C ARG A 396 16.92 -1.58 -16.75
N LEU A 397 16.14 -1.40 -15.69
CA LEU A 397 14.88 -2.08 -15.42
C LEU A 397 13.73 -1.13 -15.77
N ASP A 398 13.19 -1.30 -16.97
CA ASP A 398 12.00 -0.57 -17.41
C ASP A 398 10.95 -1.56 -17.93
N PHE A 399 10.07 -2.02 -17.04
CA PHE A 399 9.22 -3.18 -17.24
C PHE A 399 7.78 -2.94 -16.75
N SER A 400 6.84 -3.74 -17.25
CA SER A 400 5.47 -3.73 -16.75
C SER A 400 5.37 -4.55 -15.47
N CYS A 401 5.09 -3.90 -14.33
CA CYS A 401 4.88 -4.57 -13.04
C CYS A 401 3.45 -5.16 -12.88
N ALA A 402 2.69 -5.22 -13.98
CA ALA A 402 1.28 -5.62 -14.05
C ALA A 402 1.00 -6.38 -15.35
#